data_AF-A0AB37W5U3-F1
#
_entry.id   AF-A0AB37W5U3-F1
#
_cell.length_a   1.000
_cell.length_b   1.000
_cell.length_c   1.000
_cell.angle_alpha   90.00
_cell.angle_beta   90.00
_cell.angle_gamma   90.00
#
_symmetry.space_group_name_H-M   'P 1'
#
loop_
_entity.id
_entity.type
_entity.pdbx_description
1 polymer ?
#
loop_
_entity_poly.entity_id
_entity_poly.type
_entity_poly.pdbx_seq_one_letter_code
_entity_poly.pdbx_strand_id
1 'polypeptide(L)'
;MSSHMSNPSSRVELVEDVKRIILGYLSLYTDLQALCLTSKSWNCIATEYLYRKVVLEVRAQDGQLALFRQCVDSGARKHLVHTRSLSLLNLLPWEFGTVSSADRPMDEATRNALMSGILQDIPSNKLREFRYVAWNYDGMYPSLVSLLKEHQQSIDSLHVLRGDSRKLISPKTRRVTVAFRGQNDQTHKFVQFALALPTLDSLSILFLEGWTLKVHRYWGDGHNISAFRDQKIVARTLMLDGCMPDTFDSALPYVFDLSRVTKLALSGCKLDLLQHLSSSCELRNLTDFGIRTPEHFDETAGENARALFLKNQSLQHLRLHINGLHSVSLDPQDTPDATPYLWPLHPRLKTLSLLDLYREGDNEHFPFIVEPELQQICSHFSALEQLGLCFYDFDIPRSEAEKRFSYVIKILEPIERLKNLKILHLYQDRVRTVRPPTPQVHICEIHQEFATRFFQWAHHRCPLLEVLIWGTYEENFHQEAWQVTEDAKQGRDTSECGVDRAPQQCFVKKLVELEDGTSQIAGASRVTRSRIRDDFPELQILSYETGRHIETRLADEAVR
;
A
#
# COMPACT_ATOMS: atom_id res chain seq x y z
N MET A 1 -62.25 -10.48 -34.93
CA MET A 1 -61.83 -9.21 -34.27
C MET A 1 -61.22 -9.60 -32.93
N SER A 2 -59.90 -9.61 -32.86
CA SER A 2 -59.13 -10.15 -31.74
C SER A 2 -58.72 -9.03 -30.79
N SER A 3 -58.96 -9.26 -29.49
CA SER A 3 -58.58 -8.43 -28.37
C SER A 3 -57.06 -8.48 -28.16
N HIS A 4 -56.37 -7.35 -28.34
CA HIS A 4 -54.98 -7.21 -27.90
C HIS A 4 -54.93 -6.95 -26.39
N MET A 5 -54.47 -7.97 -25.66
CA MET A 5 -53.96 -7.80 -24.30
C MET A 5 -52.68 -6.96 -24.35
N SER A 6 -52.67 -5.88 -23.58
CA SER A 6 -51.47 -5.15 -23.21
C SER A 6 -50.68 -5.96 -22.18
N ASN A 7 -49.56 -6.54 -22.60
CA ASN A 7 -48.56 -7.08 -21.68
C ASN A 7 -47.89 -5.91 -20.93
N PRO A 8 -47.92 -5.85 -19.59
CA PRO A 8 -47.09 -4.92 -18.85
C PRO A 8 -45.64 -5.38 -18.97
N SER A 9 -44.75 -4.48 -19.40
CA SER A 9 -43.32 -4.72 -19.39
C SER A 9 -42.87 -5.01 -17.97
N SER A 10 -42.64 -6.29 -17.66
CA SER A 10 -42.00 -6.71 -16.42
C SER A 10 -40.57 -6.15 -16.44
N ARG A 11 -40.35 -5.00 -15.80
CA ARG A 11 -39.00 -4.54 -15.47
C ARG A 11 -38.37 -5.65 -14.62
N VAL A 12 -37.41 -6.36 -15.19
CA VAL A 12 -36.65 -7.39 -14.48
C VAL A 12 -35.80 -6.64 -13.45
N GLU A 13 -36.27 -6.63 -12.20
CA GLU A 13 -35.47 -6.13 -11.09
C GLU A 13 -34.43 -7.18 -10.72
N LEU A 14 -33.17 -6.75 -10.65
CA LEU A 14 -32.10 -7.60 -10.17
C LEU A 14 -32.35 -7.96 -8.70
N VAL A 15 -32.12 -9.22 -8.36
CA VAL A 15 -32.15 -9.72 -6.98
C VAL A 15 -31.10 -8.97 -6.15
N GLU A 16 -31.39 -8.72 -4.87
CA GLU A 16 -30.53 -7.90 -4.00
C GLU A 16 -29.08 -8.38 -3.95
N ASP A 17 -28.84 -9.69 -3.97
CA ASP A 17 -27.48 -10.26 -3.98
C ASP A 17 -26.70 -9.85 -5.23
N VAL A 18 -27.36 -9.84 -6.40
CA VAL A 18 -26.74 -9.38 -7.65
C VAL A 18 -26.48 -7.88 -7.60
N LYS A 19 -27.40 -7.10 -7.01
CA LYS A 19 -27.18 -5.65 -6.79
C LYS A 19 -25.99 -5.39 -5.86
N ARG A 20 -25.84 -6.17 -4.78
CA ARG A 20 -24.70 -6.07 -3.85
C ARG A 20 -23.38 -6.43 -4.51
N ILE A 21 -23.38 -7.43 -5.37
CA ILE A 21 -22.21 -7.78 -6.20
C ILE A 21 -21.86 -6.60 -7.13
N ILE A 22 -22.86 -6.03 -7.83
CA ILE A 22 -22.65 -4.87 -8.71
C ILE A 22 -22.14 -3.64 -7.95
N LEU A 23 -22.71 -3.33 -6.78
CA LEU A 23 -22.23 -2.24 -5.93
C LEU A 23 -20.81 -2.49 -5.41
N GLY A 24 -20.42 -3.75 -5.23
CA GLY A 24 -19.03 -4.12 -4.94
C GLY A 24 -18.04 -3.73 -6.04
N TYR A 25 -18.52 -3.56 -7.28
CA TYR A 25 -17.71 -3.09 -8.41
C TYR A 25 -17.71 -1.56 -8.59
N LEU A 26 -18.55 -0.82 -7.86
CA LEU A 26 -18.56 0.64 -7.91
C LEU A 26 -17.59 1.20 -6.87
N SER A 27 -16.49 1.77 -7.35
CA SER A 27 -15.41 2.27 -6.49
C SER A 27 -15.50 3.77 -6.19
N LEU A 28 -16.41 4.51 -6.82
CA LEU A 28 -16.54 5.96 -6.64
C LEU A 28 -17.78 6.30 -5.83
N TYR A 29 -17.59 7.11 -4.80
CA TYR A 29 -18.67 7.65 -3.97
C TYR A 29 -19.73 8.40 -4.80
N THR A 30 -19.31 9.09 -5.87
CA THR A 30 -20.21 9.78 -6.82
C THR A 30 -21.14 8.84 -7.56
N ASP A 31 -20.70 7.63 -7.88
CA ASP A 31 -21.52 6.63 -8.57
C ASP A 31 -22.59 6.07 -7.62
N LEU A 32 -22.21 5.86 -6.35
CA LEU A 32 -23.15 5.48 -5.30
C LEU A 32 -24.19 6.59 -5.04
N GLN A 33 -23.76 7.86 -4.98
CA GLN A 33 -24.67 9.01 -4.87
C GLN A 33 -25.63 9.10 -6.06
N ALA A 34 -25.10 8.96 -7.28
CA ALA A 34 -25.90 8.96 -8.50
C ALA A 34 -26.95 7.84 -8.46
N LEU A 35 -26.58 6.63 -8.04
CA LEU A 35 -27.53 5.53 -7.88
C LEU A 35 -28.59 5.80 -6.79
N CYS A 36 -28.19 6.39 -5.67
CA CYS A 36 -29.13 6.80 -4.62
C CYS A 36 -30.17 7.81 -5.16
N LEU A 37 -29.74 8.74 -6.00
CA LEU A 37 -30.62 9.79 -6.55
C LEU A 37 -31.46 9.32 -7.74
N THR A 38 -30.91 8.47 -8.60
CA THR A 38 -31.51 8.13 -9.91
C THR A 38 -32.35 6.86 -9.88
N SER A 39 -32.18 5.98 -8.89
CA SER A 39 -32.83 4.67 -8.91
C SER A 39 -33.45 4.25 -7.57
N LYS A 40 -34.78 4.24 -7.51
CA LYS A 40 -35.54 3.80 -6.31
C LYS A 40 -35.24 2.35 -5.92
N SER A 41 -35.02 1.47 -6.89
CA SER A 41 -34.79 0.03 -6.67
C SER A 41 -33.37 -0.28 -6.17
N TRP A 42 -32.44 0.67 -6.29
CA TRP A 42 -31.07 0.58 -5.79
C TRP A 42 -30.84 1.46 -4.56
N ASN A 43 -31.66 2.50 -4.37
CA ASN A 43 -31.50 3.49 -3.30
C ASN A 43 -31.26 2.84 -1.93
N CYS A 44 -32.04 1.84 -1.54
CA CYS A 44 -31.91 1.21 -0.23
C CYS A 44 -30.52 0.57 -0.02
N ILE A 45 -30.04 -0.21 -1.00
CA ILE A 45 -28.75 -0.91 -0.92
C ILE A 45 -27.58 0.05 -1.14
N ALA A 46 -27.69 0.97 -2.12
CA ALA A 46 -26.67 1.97 -2.39
C ALA A 46 -26.46 2.90 -1.19
N THR A 47 -27.53 3.26 -0.46
CA THR A 47 -27.44 4.08 0.76
C THR A 47 -26.72 3.35 1.88
N GLU A 48 -26.96 2.05 2.06
CA GLU A 48 -26.20 1.25 3.03
C GLU A 48 -24.70 1.28 2.71
N TYR A 49 -24.32 1.10 1.45
CA TYR A 49 -22.90 1.15 1.02
C TYR A 49 -22.31 2.54 1.17
N LEU A 50 -23.06 3.58 0.81
CA LEU A 50 -22.65 4.98 0.91
C LEU A 50 -22.30 5.38 2.36
N TYR A 51 -23.12 4.96 3.34
CA TYR A 51 -22.92 5.29 4.75
C TYR A 51 -22.09 4.27 5.53
N ARG A 52 -21.68 3.15 4.90
CA ARG A 52 -20.90 2.10 5.56
C ARG A 52 -19.54 2.59 6.04
N LYS A 53 -18.93 3.49 5.27
CA LYS A 53 -17.62 4.10 5.54
C LYS A 53 -17.76 5.60 5.41
N VAL A 54 -17.67 6.31 6.54
CA VAL A 54 -17.82 7.76 6.60
C VAL A 54 -16.45 8.37 6.78
N VAL A 55 -16.09 9.29 5.91
CA VAL A 55 -14.80 9.98 5.94
C VAL A 55 -15.01 11.47 5.86
N LEU A 56 -14.37 12.18 6.78
CA LEU A 56 -14.55 13.60 6.97
C LEU A 56 -13.21 14.30 7.13
N GLU A 57 -12.95 15.26 6.25
CA GLU A 57 -11.95 16.30 6.50
C GLU A 57 -12.50 17.28 7.56
N VAL A 58 -11.74 17.46 8.66
CA VAL A 58 -12.21 18.18 9.85
C VAL A 58 -11.58 19.58 10.01
N ARG A 59 -10.89 20.09 8.98
CA ARG A 59 -10.09 21.32 9.09
C ARG A 59 -10.88 22.60 8.84
N ALA A 60 -11.61 22.66 7.74
CA ALA A 60 -12.22 23.89 7.23
C ALA A 60 -13.57 24.18 7.88
N GLN A 61 -13.82 25.45 8.22
CA GLN A 61 -15.06 25.90 8.87
C GLN A 61 -16.31 25.57 8.05
N ASP A 62 -16.25 25.79 6.74
CA ASP A 62 -17.32 25.45 5.78
C ASP A 62 -17.05 24.11 5.06
N GLY A 63 -16.22 23.26 5.68
CA GLY A 63 -15.75 22.00 5.10
C GLY A 63 -16.70 20.82 5.29
N GLN A 64 -16.19 19.62 4.97
CA GLN A 64 -16.95 18.37 4.98
C GLN A 64 -17.61 18.09 6.34
N LEU A 65 -16.94 18.40 7.46
CA LEU A 65 -17.47 18.18 8.79
C LEU A 65 -18.78 18.96 9.06
N ALA A 66 -18.83 20.24 8.67
CA ALA A 66 -20.01 21.08 8.86
C ALA A 66 -21.14 20.69 7.91
N LEU A 67 -20.82 20.42 6.64
CA LEU A 67 -21.78 19.94 5.64
C LEU A 67 -22.39 18.59 6.05
N PHE A 68 -21.58 17.67 6.55
CA PHE A 68 -22.05 16.39 7.03
C PHE A 68 -23.03 16.55 8.21
N ARG A 69 -22.71 17.44 9.16
CA ARG A 69 -23.62 17.76 10.27
C ARG A 69 -24.96 18.29 9.76
N GLN A 70 -24.94 19.22 8.81
CA GLN A 70 -26.15 19.77 8.19
C GLN A 70 -26.98 18.67 7.51
N CYS A 71 -26.36 17.73 6.82
CA CYS A 71 -27.04 16.59 6.21
C CYS A 71 -27.69 15.68 7.27
N VAL A 72 -26.97 15.40 8.37
CA VAL A 72 -27.49 14.60 9.51
C VAL A 72 -28.73 15.25 10.10
N ASP A 73 -28.67 16.56 10.35
CA ASP A 73 -29.78 17.34 10.89
C ASP A 73 -30.94 17.49 9.89
N SER A 74 -30.65 17.43 8.59
CA SER A 74 -31.65 17.42 7.50
C SER A 74 -32.27 16.04 7.23
N GLY A 75 -31.95 15.02 8.03
CA GLY A 75 -32.60 13.70 7.99
C GLY A 75 -31.69 12.53 7.61
N ALA A 76 -30.39 12.75 7.37
CA ALA A 76 -29.46 11.66 7.09
C ALA A 76 -29.16 10.79 8.33
N ARG A 77 -29.51 11.24 9.54
CA ARG A 77 -29.26 10.54 10.82
C ARG A 77 -29.70 9.06 10.80
N LYS A 78 -30.85 8.76 10.18
CA LYS A 78 -31.38 7.38 10.09
C LYS A 78 -30.46 6.42 9.34
N HIS A 79 -29.57 6.92 8.47
CA HIS A 79 -28.65 6.11 7.67
C HIS A 79 -27.33 5.80 8.39
N LEU A 80 -27.01 6.50 9.49
CA LEU A 80 -25.81 6.25 10.29
C LEU A 80 -25.81 4.89 10.99
N VAL A 81 -26.96 4.18 11.01
CA VAL A 81 -27.05 2.80 11.48
C VAL A 81 -26.19 1.82 10.66
N HIS A 82 -25.85 2.18 9.42
CA HIS A 82 -25.02 1.40 8.52
C HIS A 82 -23.52 1.67 8.71
N THR A 83 -23.13 2.73 9.44
CA THR A 83 -21.73 3.14 9.59
C THR A 83 -20.91 2.13 10.39
N ARG A 84 -19.89 1.56 9.74
CA ARG A 84 -18.94 0.59 10.30
C ARG A 84 -17.53 1.14 10.41
N SER A 85 -17.18 2.13 9.60
CA SER A 85 -15.87 2.77 9.61
C SER A 85 -16.06 4.29 9.64
N LEU A 86 -15.34 4.95 10.53
CA LEU A 86 -15.30 6.41 10.65
C LEU A 86 -13.85 6.88 10.58
N SER A 87 -13.56 7.75 9.60
CA SER A 87 -12.25 8.39 9.43
C SER A 87 -12.37 9.90 9.58
N LEU A 88 -11.59 10.45 10.49
CA LEU A 88 -11.49 11.89 10.75
C LEU A 88 -10.09 12.35 10.34
N LEU A 89 -10.02 13.19 9.32
CA LEU A 89 -8.77 13.62 8.67
C LEU A 89 -8.53 15.11 8.93
N ASN A 90 -7.44 15.43 9.61
CA ASN A 90 -7.00 16.80 9.89
C ASN A 90 -5.65 17.05 9.20
N LEU A 91 -5.69 17.11 7.88
CA LEU A 91 -4.52 17.17 6.99
C LEU A 91 -4.25 18.60 6.52
N LEU A 92 -3.05 18.88 6.02
CA LEU A 92 -2.72 20.20 5.50
C LEU A 92 -3.15 20.35 4.02
N PRO A 93 -3.52 21.57 3.56
CA PRO A 93 -4.14 21.80 2.23
C PRO A 93 -3.28 21.46 1.03
N TRP A 94 -1.96 21.45 1.20
CA TRP A 94 -1.01 21.25 0.11
C TRP A 94 -0.82 19.77 -0.25
N GLU A 95 -1.44 18.86 0.51
CA GLU A 95 -1.33 17.42 0.32
C GLU A 95 -2.39 16.84 -0.64
N PHE A 96 -3.45 17.60 -0.99
CA PHE A 96 -4.55 17.10 -1.84
C PHE A 96 -4.83 17.92 -3.12
N GLY A 97 -4.02 18.95 -3.40
CA GLY A 97 -4.19 19.76 -4.60
C GLY A 97 -5.33 20.78 -4.52
N THR A 98 -5.00 22.04 -4.79
CA THR A 98 -5.88 23.20 -4.95
C THR A 98 -6.95 23.41 -3.87
N VAL A 99 -6.55 24.01 -2.75
CA VAL A 99 -7.48 24.77 -1.91
C VAL A 99 -7.22 26.25 -2.15
N SER A 100 -8.28 26.95 -2.57
CA SER A 100 -8.35 28.42 -2.62
C SER A 100 -7.86 29.01 -1.30
N SER A 101 -7.18 30.15 -1.33
CA SER A 101 -6.73 30.90 -0.16
C SER A 101 -7.86 31.40 0.78
N ALA A 102 -9.08 30.90 0.61
CA ALA A 102 -10.31 31.34 1.28
C ALA A 102 -10.77 30.46 2.45
N ASP A 103 -10.20 29.28 2.69
CA ASP A 103 -10.68 28.38 3.75
C ASP A 103 -10.20 28.84 5.14
N ARG A 104 -11.11 29.50 5.88
CA ARG A 104 -10.87 29.82 7.28
C ARG A 104 -10.76 28.52 8.10
N PRO A 105 -9.68 28.34 8.89
CA PRO A 105 -9.57 27.18 9.75
C PRO A 105 -10.69 27.21 10.79
N MET A 106 -11.36 26.08 10.98
CA MET A 106 -12.36 25.93 12.04
C MET A 106 -11.68 26.07 13.40
N ASP A 107 -12.31 26.81 14.32
CA ASP A 107 -11.81 26.85 15.69
C ASP A 107 -11.93 25.46 16.33
N GLU A 108 -11.00 25.17 17.23
CA GLU A 108 -10.84 23.83 17.79
C GLU A 108 -12.05 23.39 18.62
N ALA A 109 -12.70 24.31 19.35
CA ALA A 109 -13.86 23.98 20.18
C ALA A 109 -15.05 23.55 19.32
N THR A 110 -15.35 24.30 18.25
CA THR A 110 -16.38 23.96 17.27
C THR A 110 -16.08 22.62 16.59
N ARG A 111 -14.84 22.41 16.14
CA ARG A 111 -14.40 21.15 15.51
C ARG A 111 -14.66 19.95 16.43
N ASN A 112 -14.25 20.06 17.69
CA ASN A 112 -14.45 19.00 18.68
C ASN A 112 -15.93 18.75 19.01
N ALA A 113 -16.73 19.81 19.12
CA ALA A 113 -18.17 19.69 19.34
C ALA A 113 -18.85 18.96 18.18
N LEU A 114 -18.52 19.30 16.93
CA LEU A 114 -19.05 18.63 15.74
C LEU A 114 -18.62 17.16 15.65
N MET A 115 -17.34 16.86 15.85
CA MET A 115 -16.86 15.47 15.86
C MET A 115 -17.54 14.63 16.94
N SER A 116 -17.71 15.19 18.14
CA SER A 116 -18.40 14.50 19.25
C SER A 116 -19.89 14.29 18.93
N GLY A 117 -20.56 15.29 18.37
CA GLY A 117 -21.96 15.20 17.98
C GLY A 117 -22.21 14.14 16.90
N ILE A 118 -21.32 14.04 15.91
CA ILE A 118 -21.39 12.98 14.89
C ILE A 118 -21.23 11.61 15.51
N LEU A 119 -20.26 11.43 16.42
CA LEU A 119 -20.04 10.16 17.09
C LEU A 119 -21.21 9.74 17.99
N GLN A 120 -21.91 10.70 18.61
CA GLN A 120 -23.14 10.46 19.36
C GLN A 120 -24.32 10.05 18.48
N ASP A 121 -24.39 10.55 17.25
CA ASP A 121 -25.45 10.20 16.30
C ASP A 121 -25.25 8.82 15.67
N ILE A 122 -24.02 8.30 15.66
CA ILE A 122 -23.74 6.91 15.28
C ILE A 122 -24.19 5.99 16.42
N PRO A 123 -25.06 4.99 16.17
CA PRO A 123 -25.53 4.13 17.24
C PRO A 123 -24.39 3.40 17.95
N SER A 124 -24.55 3.16 19.24
CA SER A 124 -23.53 2.52 20.07
C SER A 124 -23.12 1.15 19.51
N ASN A 125 -21.83 0.85 19.61
CA ASN A 125 -21.22 -0.40 19.17
C ASN A 125 -21.46 -0.76 17.69
N LYS A 126 -21.57 0.26 16.83
CA LYS A 126 -21.67 0.07 15.37
C LYS A 126 -20.32 0.11 14.69
N LEU A 127 -19.41 0.96 15.17
CA LEU A 127 -18.08 1.12 14.58
C LEU A 127 -17.22 -0.12 14.82
N ARG A 128 -16.60 -0.60 13.75
CA ARG A 128 -15.60 -1.67 13.75
C ARG A 128 -14.20 -1.12 13.53
N GLU A 129 -14.12 -0.07 12.71
CA GLU A 129 -12.89 0.66 12.43
C GLU A 129 -13.05 2.12 12.83
N PHE A 130 -12.01 2.65 13.47
CA PHE A 130 -11.91 4.08 13.73
C PHE A 130 -10.52 4.58 13.32
N ARG A 131 -10.51 5.70 12.59
CA ARG A 131 -9.31 6.31 12.03
C ARG A 131 -9.27 7.80 12.39
N TYR A 132 -8.15 8.23 12.96
CA TYR A 132 -7.85 9.63 13.24
C TYR A 132 -6.44 9.95 12.76
N VAL A 133 -6.36 10.79 11.73
CA VAL A 133 -5.10 11.24 11.13
C VAL A 133 -5.04 12.75 11.27
N ALA A 134 -3.97 13.26 11.88
CA ALA A 134 -3.76 14.69 12.01
C ALA A 134 -2.30 15.04 11.72
N TRP A 135 -2.06 16.19 11.09
CA TRP A 135 -0.71 16.66 10.78
C TRP A 135 -0.10 17.52 11.89
N ASN A 136 -0.94 18.30 12.58
CA ASN A 136 -0.54 19.24 13.62
C ASN A 136 -0.22 18.52 14.96
N TYR A 137 0.40 19.24 15.90
CA TYR A 137 0.78 18.72 17.23
C TYR A 137 -0.41 18.36 18.13
N ASP A 138 -1.62 18.76 17.75
CA ASP A 138 -2.82 18.57 18.57
C ASP A 138 -3.32 17.12 18.47
N GLY A 139 -3.20 16.39 19.57
CA GLY A 139 -3.75 15.05 19.72
C GLY A 139 -5.29 15.06 19.76
N MET A 140 -5.88 13.87 19.65
CA MET A 140 -7.32 13.69 19.82
C MET A 140 -7.81 14.20 21.19
N TYR A 141 -8.91 14.96 21.19
CA TYR A 141 -9.44 15.55 22.41
C TYR A 141 -9.90 14.50 23.44
N PRO A 142 -9.70 14.74 24.75
CA PRO A 142 -10.10 13.80 25.79
C PRO A 142 -11.59 13.45 25.79
N SER A 143 -12.47 14.39 25.40
CA SER A 143 -13.91 14.17 25.29
C SER A 143 -14.24 13.14 24.20
N LEU A 144 -13.62 13.26 23.02
CA LEU A 144 -13.80 12.32 21.92
C LEU A 144 -13.29 10.92 22.30
N VAL A 145 -12.13 10.86 22.96
CA VAL A 145 -11.57 9.59 23.48
C VAL A 145 -12.52 8.92 24.47
N SER A 146 -13.10 9.69 25.40
CA SER A 146 -14.04 9.16 26.40
C SER A 146 -15.32 8.66 25.73
N LEU A 147 -15.84 9.41 24.76
CA LEU A 147 -17.01 9.03 23.99
C LEU A 147 -16.79 7.73 23.20
N LEU A 148 -15.64 7.59 22.52
CA LEU A 148 -15.27 6.35 21.82
C LEU A 148 -15.22 5.15 22.76
N LYS A 149 -14.59 5.29 23.93
CA LYS A 149 -14.50 4.22 24.93
C LYS A 149 -15.88 3.77 25.43
N GLU A 150 -16.74 4.72 25.73
CA GLU A 150 -18.03 4.45 26.35
C GLU A 150 -19.03 3.92 25.32
N HIS A 151 -19.08 4.52 24.13
CA HIS A 151 -20.13 4.27 23.15
C HIS A 151 -19.74 3.27 22.05
N GLN A 152 -18.45 3.06 21.77
CA GLN A 152 -17.98 2.27 20.62
C GLN A 152 -16.99 1.16 21.03
N GLN A 153 -17.42 0.28 21.93
CA GLN A 153 -16.63 -0.86 22.43
C GLN A 153 -16.49 -2.00 21.42
N SER A 154 -17.13 -1.89 20.25
CA SER A 154 -17.06 -2.86 19.15
C SER A 154 -15.88 -2.66 18.20
N ILE A 155 -15.12 -1.57 18.37
CA ILE A 155 -13.98 -1.24 17.52
C ILE A 155 -12.89 -2.30 17.70
N ASP A 156 -12.52 -2.95 16.60
CA ASP A 156 -11.45 -3.94 16.53
C ASP A 156 -10.23 -3.44 15.73
N SER A 157 -10.41 -2.40 14.92
CA SER A 157 -9.36 -1.78 14.10
C SER A 157 -9.19 -0.30 14.44
N LEU A 158 -7.99 0.08 14.87
CA LEU A 158 -7.64 1.45 15.28
C LEU A 158 -6.49 1.98 14.43
N HIS A 159 -6.68 3.16 13.84
CA HIS A 159 -5.65 3.85 13.07
C HIS A 159 -5.50 5.27 13.63
N VAL A 160 -4.54 5.49 14.53
CA VAL A 160 -4.38 6.76 15.26
C VAL A 160 -2.94 7.23 15.10
N LEU A 161 -2.71 8.15 14.17
CA LEU A 161 -1.36 8.65 13.85
C LEU A 161 -0.95 9.84 14.74
N ARG A 162 -1.92 10.47 15.42
CA ARG A 162 -1.68 11.50 16.44
C ARG A 162 -2.65 11.36 17.61
N GLY A 163 -2.13 11.56 18.81
CA GLY A 163 -2.89 11.44 20.07
C GLY A 163 -2.53 10.20 20.87
N ASP A 164 -3.11 10.09 22.06
CA ASP A 164 -2.82 9.00 22.99
C ASP A 164 -3.65 7.74 22.65
N SER A 165 -3.18 6.96 21.67
CA SER A 165 -3.82 5.73 21.20
C SER A 165 -4.00 4.68 22.30
N ARG A 166 -3.17 4.72 23.36
CA ARG A 166 -3.25 3.83 24.54
C ARG A 166 -4.59 3.91 25.21
N LYS A 167 -5.19 5.10 25.20
CA LYS A 167 -6.51 5.28 25.78
C LYS A 167 -7.52 4.45 24.99
N LEU A 168 -7.43 4.35 23.67
CA LEU A 168 -8.46 3.68 22.86
C LEU A 168 -8.32 2.16 22.78
N ILE A 169 -7.19 1.59 23.24
CA ILE A 169 -6.97 0.15 23.18
C ILE A 169 -7.93 -0.58 24.14
N SER A 170 -8.53 -1.65 23.63
CA SER A 170 -9.40 -2.54 24.39
C SER A 170 -8.99 -4.00 24.21
N PRO A 171 -9.45 -4.94 25.06
CA PRO A 171 -9.18 -6.37 24.87
C PRO A 171 -9.70 -6.96 23.55
N LYS A 172 -10.65 -6.28 22.89
CA LYS A 172 -11.21 -6.67 21.58
C LYS A 172 -10.42 -6.13 20.39
N THR A 173 -9.49 -5.20 20.63
CA THR A 173 -8.64 -4.65 19.57
C THR A 173 -7.82 -5.78 18.94
N ARG A 174 -7.79 -5.82 17.60
CA ARG A 174 -7.07 -6.82 16.81
C ARG A 174 -6.10 -6.20 15.82
N ARG A 175 -6.38 -4.99 15.36
CA ARG A 175 -5.57 -4.28 14.36
C ARG A 175 -5.26 -2.88 14.85
N VAL A 176 -3.98 -2.51 14.85
CA VAL A 176 -3.54 -1.18 15.29
C VAL A 176 -2.53 -0.59 14.30
N THR A 177 -2.77 0.64 13.89
CA THR A 177 -1.77 1.51 13.26
C THR A 177 -1.56 2.74 14.13
N VAL A 178 -0.31 3.01 14.49
CA VAL A 178 0.07 4.13 15.37
C VAL A 178 1.36 4.78 14.88
N ALA A 179 1.53 6.06 15.16
CA ALA A 179 2.78 6.77 14.94
C ALA A 179 3.35 7.38 16.22
N PHE A 180 4.67 7.37 16.35
CA PHE A 180 5.41 7.98 17.46
C PHE A 180 6.39 9.02 16.93
N ARG A 181 6.30 10.26 17.44
CA ARG A 181 7.15 11.38 17.03
C ARG A 181 7.82 12.05 18.23
N GLY A 182 9.12 12.23 18.17
CA GLY A 182 9.89 12.90 19.21
C GLY A 182 10.24 12.00 20.40
N GLN A 183 11.12 12.53 21.25
CA GLN A 183 11.81 11.78 22.29
C GLN A 183 10.86 11.07 23.29
N ASN A 184 9.84 11.77 23.81
CA ASN A 184 8.95 11.20 24.84
C ASN A 184 8.04 10.09 24.28
N ASP A 185 7.61 10.24 23.04
CA ASP A 185 6.72 9.31 22.36
C ASP A 185 7.46 8.00 22.03
N GLN A 186 8.70 8.12 21.56
CA GLN A 186 9.57 7.00 21.17
C GLN A 186 10.26 6.27 22.34
N THR A 187 10.03 6.71 23.57
CA THR A 187 10.59 6.10 24.80
C THR A 187 9.47 5.64 25.73
N HIS A 188 9.17 6.39 26.77
CA HIS A 188 8.25 5.99 27.84
C HIS A 188 6.82 5.76 27.34
N LYS A 189 6.31 6.61 26.44
CA LYS A 189 4.94 6.45 25.93
C LYS A 189 4.80 5.21 25.04
N PHE A 190 5.80 4.92 24.22
CA PHE A 190 5.86 3.67 23.45
C PHE A 190 5.83 2.45 24.38
N VAL A 191 6.64 2.43 25.44
CA VAL A 191 6.62 1.31 26.42
C VAL A 191 5.24 1.18 27.07
N GLN A 192 4.66 2.28 27.55
CA GLN A 192 3.32 2.27 28.13
C GLN A 192 2.24 1.82 27.12
N PHE A 193 2.40 2.14 25.84
CA PHE A 193 1.52 1.66 24.77
C PHE A 193 1.67 0.17 24.54
N ALA A 194 2.90 -0.29 24.39
CA ALA A 194 3.23 -1.67 24.14
C ALA A 194 2.69 -2.60 25.23
N LEU A 195 2.84 -2.22 26.50
CA LEU A 195 2.32 -2.99 27.64
C LEU A 195 0.79 -3.03 27.74
N ALA A 196 0.09 -2.07 27.11
CA ALA A 196 -1.37 -2.03 27.07
C ALA A 196 -1.97 -2.88 25.94
N LEU A 197 -1.15 -3.39 25.01
CA LEU A 197 -1.64 -4.11 23.84
C LEU A 197 -2.15 -5.51 24.19
N PRO A 198 -3.34 -5.91 23.68
CA PRO A 198 -3.72 -7.32 23.63
C PRO A 198 -2.93 -8.05 22.54
N THR A 199 -3.19 -9.35 22.37
CA THR A 199 -2.74 -10.08 21.18
C THR A 199 -3.40 -9.51 19.92
N LEU A 200 -2.59 -9.19 18.92
CA LEU A 200 -3.02 -8.55 17.67
C LEU A 200 -2.90 -9.48 16.46
N ASP A 201 -3.83 -9.32 15.51
CA ASP A 201 -3.71 -9.88 14.16
C ASP A 201 -2.74 -9.03 13.32
N SER A 202 -2.75 -7.71 13.51
CA SER A 202 -1.88 -6.77 12.78
C SER A 202 -1.47 -5.58 13.63
N LEU A 203 -0.18 -5.25 13.57
CA LEU A 203 0.41 -4.07 14.21
C LEU A 203 1.30 -3.34 13.22
N SER A 204 1.01 -2.06 13.03
CA SER A 204 1.79 -1.13 12.20
C SER A 204 2.26 0.03 13.06
N ILE A 205 3.57 0.22 13.16
CA ILE A 205 4.18 1.28 13.97
C ILE A 205 5.02 2.15 13.06
N LEU A 206 4.73 3.45 13.08
CA LEU A 206 5.47 4.46 12.33
C LEU A 206 6.29 5.28 13.32
N PHE A 207 7.61 5.12 13.30
CA PHE A 207 8.53 5.95 14.04
C PHE A 207 8.97 7.12 13.17
N LEU A 208 8.37 8.27 13.40
CA LEU A 208 8.67 9.49 12.68
C LEU A 208 9.94 10.15 13.23
N GLU A 209 10.20 11.39 12.83
CA GLU A 209 11.31 12.20 13.34
C GLU A 209 11.36 12.22 14.88
N GLY A 210 12.56 12.20 15.47
CA GLY A 210 12.71 12.27 16.93
C GLY A 210 13.85 11.48 17.56
N TRP A 211 14.65 10.75 16.78
CA TRP A 211 15.75 9.90 17.24
C TRP A 211 16.96 10.69 17.76
N THR A 212 16.78 11.33 18.92
CA THR A 212 17.85 12.07 19.60
C THR A 212 18.79 11.13 20.35
N LEU A 213 20.00 11.60 20.68
CA LEU A 213 20.95 10.85 21.53
C LEU A 213 20.34 10.33 22.84
N LYS A 214 19.34 11.02 23.38
CA LYS A 214 18.61 10.57 24.58
C LYS A 214 17.76 9.32 24.31
N VAL A 215 17.13 9.21 23.14
CA VAL A 215 16.38 8.01 22.73
C VAL A 215 17.33 6.84 22.52
N HIS A 216 18.49 7.08 21.89
CA HIS A 216 19.54 6.06 21.75
C HIS A 216 19.97 5.49 23.11
N ARG A 217 20.29 6.37 24.08
CA ARG A 217 20.67 5.96 25.44
C ARG A 217 19.56 5.21 26.15
N TYR A 218 18.32 5.69 26.04
CA TYR A 218 17.16 5.02 26.63
C TYR A 218 17.06 3.54 26.22
N TRP A 219 17.20 3.24 24.93
CA TRP A 219 17.13 1.86 24.46
C TRP A 219 18.41 1.05 24.69
N GLY A 220 19.56 1.72 24.82
CA GLY A 220 20.84 1.06 25.17
C GLY A 220 20.93 0.68 26.65
N ASP A 221 20.23 1.42 27.52
CA ASP A 221 20.14 1.12 28.95
C ASP A 221 19.22 -0.10 29.15
N GLY A 222 19.80 -1.30 29.24
CA GLY A 222 19.08 -2.60 29.31
C GLY A 222 17.99 -2.73 30.40
N HIS A 223 17.90 -1.77 31.31
CA HIS A 223 16.76 -1.62 32.23
C HIS A 223 15.43 -1.42 31.51
N ASN A 224 15.38 -0.75 30.36
CA ASN A 224 14.12 -0.51 29.64
C ASN A 224 13.62 -1.75 28.89
N ILE A 225 14.54 -2.61 28.47
CA ILE A 225 14.23 -3.92 27.90
C ILE A 225 13.57 -4.83 28.95
N SER A 226 13.96 -4.68 30.24
CA SER A 226 13.40 -5.50 31.32
C SER A 226 11.90 -5.31 31.53
N ALA A 227 11.33 -4.19 31.09
CA ALA A 227 9.89 -3.96 31.10
C ALA A 227 9.10 -4.99 30.27
N PHE A 228 9.73 -5.62 29.28
CA PHE A 228 9.10 -6.61 28.40
C PHE A 228 9.40 -8.06 28.77
N ARG A 229 10.10 -8.30 29.90
CA ARG A 229 10.50 -9.66 30.32
C ARG A 229 9.31 -10.59 30.48
N ASP A 230 8.21 -10.09 31.03
CA ASP A 230 7.01 -10.88 31.32
C ASP A 230 5.91 -10.73 30.27
N GLN A 231 6.00 -9.71 29.40
CA GLN A 231 4.97 -9.38 28.42
C GLN A 231 5.58 -8.72 27.17
N LYS A 232 5.88 -9.55 26.15
CA LYS A 232 6.23 -9.06 24.81
C LYS A 232 4.99 -8.64 24.02
N ILE A 233 5.17 -7.78 23.03
CA ILE A 233 4.12 -7.45 22.06
C ILE A 233 3.88 -8.66 21.15
N VAL A 234 2.63 -9.13 21.09
CA VAL A 234 2.25 -10.27 20.25
C VAL A 234 1.43 -9.80 19.05
N ALA A 235 1.98 -9.95 17.85
CA ALA A 235 1.30 -9.63 16.60
C ALA A 235 1.63 -10.66 15.50
N ARG A 236 0.63 -11.07 14.71
CA ARG A 236 0.84 -11.98 13.57
C ARG A 236 1.44 -11.26 12.35
N THR A 237 0.94 -10.06 12.06
CA THR A 237 1.49 -9.15 11.04
C THR A 237 2.14 -7.97 11.75
N LEU A 238 3.41 -7.73 11.46
CA LEU A 238 4.19 -6.64 12.03
C LEU A 238 4.74 -5.76 10.90
N MET A 239 4.51 -4.46 11.02
CA MET A 239 5.12 -3.46 10.16
C MET A 239 5.79 -2.39 11.00
N LEU A 240 7.06 -2.14 10.73
CA LEU A 240 7.85 -1.09 11.36
C LEU A 240 8.32 -0.12 10.27
N ASP A 241 8.03 1.15 10.45
CA ASP A 241 8.55 2.21 9.58
C ASP A 241 9.38 3.21 10.39
N GLY A 242 10.50 3.64 9.83
CA GLY A 242 11.37 4.67 10.38
C GLY A 242 12.80 4.20 10.60
N CYS A 243 13.74 5.14 10.57
CA CYS A 243 15.16 4.88 10.81
C CYS A 243 15.44 4.79 12.31
N MET A 244 15.19 3.60 12.87
CA MET A 244 15.39 3.29 14.27
C MET A 244 16.89 3.31 14.63
N PRO A 245 17.23 3.64 15.89
CA PRO A 245 18.60 3.54 16.37
C PRO A 245 19.00 2.08 16.59
N ASP A 246 20.28 1.76 16.43
CA ASP A 246 20.81 0.38 16.58
C ASP A 246 20.51 -0.21 17.97
N THR A 247 20.44 0.65 19.00
CA THR A 247 20.06 0.25 20.36
C THR A 247 18.60 -0.19 20.47
N PHE A 248 17.71 0.32 19.62
CA PHE A 248 16.33 -0.19 19.51
C PHE A 248 16.26 -1.42 18.62
N ASP A 249 16.99 -1.45 17.50
CA ASP A 249 17.01 -2.60 16.59
C ASP A 249 17.46 -3.89 17.30
N SER A 250 18.51 -3.78 18.11
CA SER A 250 18.98 -4.86 18.98
C SER A 250 17.98 -5.23 20.10
N ALA A 251 17.08 -4.33 20.48
CA ALA A 251 16.03 -4.57 21.47
C ALA A 251 14.79 -5.27 20.90
N LEU A 252 14.59 -5.29 19.57
CA LEU A 252 13.38 -5.83 18.94
C LEU A 252 13.01 -7.25 19.39
N PRO A 253 13.93 -8.24 19.48
CA PRO A 253 13.59 -9.59 19.93
C PRO A 253 13.08 -9.65 21.38
N TYR A 254 13.34 -8.61 22.17
CA TYR A 254 12.87 -8.53 23.55
C TYR A 254 11.55 -7.77 23.67
N VAL A 255 11.30 -6.82 22.76
CA VAL A 255 10.05 -6.03 22.73
C VAL A 255 8.92 -6.82 22.07
N PHE A 256 9.21 -7.58 21.01
CA PHE A 256 8.23 -8.31 20.20
C PHE A 256 8.39 -9.82 20.35
N ASP A 257 7.27 -10.54 20.43
CA ASP A 257 7.24 -12.00 20.30
C ASP A 257 7.36 -12.36 18.82
N LEU A 258 8.59 -12.50 18.36
CA LEU A 258 8.91 -12.79 16.95
C LEU A 258 8.49 -14.21 16.54
N SER A 259 8.20 -15.10 17.50
CA SER A 259 7.73 -16.46 17.21
C SER A 259 6.33 -16.50 16.60
N ARG A 260 5.54 -15.43 16.82
CA ARG A 260 4.16 -15.31 16.32
C ARG A 260 4.07 -14.57 14.99
N VAL A 261 5.13 -13.89 14.58
CA VAL A 261 5.16 -13.08 13.37
C VAL A 261 5.22 -13.99 12.15
N THR A 262 4.20 -13.92 11.29
CA THR A 262 4.19 -14.58 9.98
C THR A 262 4.41 -13.60 8.84
N LYS A 263 4.10 -12.31 9.05
CA LYS A 263 4.33 -11.26 8.07
C LYS A 263 5.13 -10.12 8.69
N LEU A 264 6.27 -9.79 8.10
CA LEU A 264 7.13 -8.70 8.53
C LEU A 264 7.39 -7.72 7.38
N ALA A 265 7.10 -6.45 7.60
CA ALA A 265 7.42 -5.37 6.68
C ALA A 265 8.24 -4.29 7.38
N LEU A 266 9.38 -3.95 6.81
CA LEU A 266 10.32 -2.96 7.33
C LEU A 266 10.48 -1.85 6.29
N SER A 267 10.43 -0.60 6.71
CA SER A 267 10.56 0.54 5.81
C SER A 267 11.37 1.65 6.47
N GLY A 268 12.28 2.25 5.72
CA GLY A 268 13.17 3.30 6.23
C GLY A 268 14.13 2.85 7.33
N CYS A 269 14.36 1.54 7.48
CA CYS A 269 15.24 0.96 8.50
C CYS A 269 16.70 0.87 8.03
N LYS A 270 17.62 0.70 8.97
CA LYS A 270 19.02 0.36 8.66
C LYS A 270 19.15 -1.11 8.27
N LEU A 271 20.13 -1.46 7.43
CA LEU A 271 20.40 -2.83 7.00
C LEU A 271 21.02 -3.69 8.10
N ASP A 272 21.71 -3.07 9.08
CA ASP A 272 22.25 -3.75 10.27
C ASP A 272 21.16 -4.49 11.06
N LEU A 273 19.91 -4.03 10.97
CA LEU A 273 18.74 -4.72 11.53
C LEU A 273 18.62 -6.18 11.04
N LEU A 274 19.04 -6.48 9.80
CA LEU A 274 19.03 -7.85 9.28
C LEU A 274 19.91 -8.79 10.12
N GLN A 275 21.01 -8.30 10.70
CA GLN A 275 21.86 -9.09 11.61
C GLN A 275 21.11 -9.50 12.88
N HIS A 276 20.34 -8.58 13.47
CA HIS A 276 19.54 -8.85 14.67
C HIS A 276 18.38 -9.82 14.36
N LEU A 277 17.74 -9.67 13.20
CA LEU A 277 16.66 -10.56 12.77
C LEU A 277 17.16 -11.95 12.39
N SER A 278 18.32 -12.05 11.73
CA SER A 278 18.92 -13.32 11.32
C SER A 278 19.39 -14.12 12.54
N SER A 279 20.03 -13.46 13.52
CA SER A 279 20.51 -14.07 14.76
C SER A 279 19.41 -14.47 15.77
N SER A 280 18.24 -13.84 15.72
CA SER A 280 17.11 -14.19 16.59
C SER A 280 16.65 -15.64 16.42
N CYS A 281 16.55 -16.41 17.51
CA CYS A 281 16.06 -17.79 17.45
C CYS A 281 14.54 -17.89 17.27
N GLU A 282 13.78 -16.81 17.50
CA GLU A 282 12.31 -16.82 17.53
C GLU A 282 11.68 -16.63 16.14
N LEU A 283 12.29 -15.82 15.27
CA LEU A 283 11.72 -15.44 13.96
C LEU A 283 11.87 -16.56 12.92
N ARG A 284 11.02 -17.60 12.98
CA ARG A 284 11.11 -18.79 12.12
C ARG A 284 9.86 -19.07 11.27
N ASN A 285 8.79 -18.32 11.49
CA ASN A 285 7.46 -18.59 10.94
C ASN A 285 7.06 -17.60 9.83
N LEU A 286 8.01 -16.86 9.24
CA LEU A 286 7.69 -15.90 8.19
C LEU A 286 7.18 -16.62 6.93
N THR A 287 6.03 -16.17 6.46
CA THR A 287 5.47 -16.44 5.12
C THR A 287 5.67 -15.26 4.18
N ASP A 288 5.80 -14.06 4.75
CA ASP A 288 5.92 -12.80 4.04
C ASP A 288 7.00 -11.92 4.65
N PHE A 289 7.94 -11.47 3.84
CA PHE A 289 8.99 -10.53 4.23
C PHE A 289 9.10 -9.38 3.22
N GLY A 290 9.12 -8.16 3.74
CA GLY A 290 9.36 -6.96 2.96
C GLY A 290 10.34 -6.04 3.65
N ILE A 291 11.30 -5.51 2.90
CA ILE A 291 12.20 -4.46 3.37
C ILE A 291 12.34 -3.38 2.31
N ARG A 292 12.22 -2.13 2.76
CA ARG A 292 12.50 -0.93 1.98
C ARG A 292 13.52 -0.08 2.72
N THR A 293 14.66 0.20 2.10
CA THR A 293 15.67 1.09 2.69
C THR A 293 16.50 1.79 1.61
N PRO A 294 16.86 3.08 1.82
CA PRO A 294 17.78 3.77 0.92
C PRO A 294 19.24 3.35 1.10
N GLU A 295 19.57 2.55 2.13
CA GLU A 295 20.93 2.09 2.37
C GLU A 295 21.41 1.15 1.26
N HIS A 296 22.71 1.24 0.96
CA HIS A 296 23.33 0.43 -0.08
C HIS A 296 23.46 -1.02 0.39
N PHE A 297 22.93 -1.95 -0.40
CA PHE A 297 23.06 -3.38 -0.17
C PHE A 297 24.51 -3.81 -0.38
N ASP A 298 25.13 -4.44 0.61
CA ASP A 298 26.49 -4.94 0.54
C ASP A 298 26.56 -6.45 0.82
N GLU A 299 27.75 -7.04 0.75
CA GLU A 299 27.96 -8.47 1.01
C GLU A 299 27.50 -8.88 2.41
N THR A 300 27.74 -8.05 3.43
CA THR A 300 27.33 -8.30 4.81
C THR A 300 25.81 -8.37 4.95
N ALA A 301 25.09 -7.42 4.34
CA ALA A 301 23.63 -7.42 4.27
C ALA A 301 23.11 -8.65 3.49
N GLY A 302 23.80 -9.04 2.42
CA GLY A 302 23.54 -10.26 1.65
C GLY A 302 23.64 -11.53 2.50
N GLU A 303 24.70 -11.68 3.29
CA GLU A 303 24.89 -12.80 4.20
C GLU A 303 23.81 -12.85 5.29
N ASN A 304 23.48 -11.71 5.88
CA ASN A 304 22.43 -11.60 6.89
C ASN A 304 21.04 -11.93 6.32
N ALA A 305 20.72 -11.46 5.12
CA ALA A 305 19.50 -11.80 4.40
C ALA A 305 19.43 -13.31 4.13
N ARG A 306 20.52 -13.91 3.63
CA ARG A 306 20.62 -15.35 3.40
C ARG A 306 20.35 -16.16 4.66
N ALA A 307 20.98 -15.79 5.78
CA ALA A 307 20.79 -16.44 7.07
C ALA A 307 19.34 -16.35 7.56
N LEU A 308 18.70 -15.18 7.38
CA LEU A 308 17.28 -14.99 7.70
C LEU A 308 16.38 -15.91 6.85
N PHE A 309 16.66 -16.03 5.56
CA PHE A 309 15.86 -16.82 4.61
C PHE A 309 16.04 -18.33 4.79
N LEU A 310 17.26 -18.80 5.08
CA LEU A 310 17.54 -20.21 5.43
C LEU A 310 16.70 -20.67 6.63
N LYS A 311 16.55 -19.80 7.63
CA LYS A 311 15.79 -20.08 8.85
C LYS A 311 14.28 -20.08 8.63
N ASN A 312 13.76 -19.27 7.71
CA ASN A 312 12.33 -19.11 7.46
C ASN A 312 11.86 -19.96 6.27
N GLN A 313 11.74 -21.27 6.50
CA GLN A 313 11.40 -22.25 5.47
C GLN A 313 9.96 -22.12 4.93
N SER A 314 9.08 -21.38 5.60
CA SER A 314 7.73 -21.13 5.11
C SER A 314 7.59 -19.87 4.26
N LEU A 315 8.70 -19.15 4.01
CA LEU A 315 8.69 -17.88 3.29
C LEU A 315 8.31 -18.10 1.83
N GLN A 316 7.21 -17.46 1.40
CA GLN A 316 6.65 -17.57 0.05
C GLN A 316 6.59 -16.23 -0.69
N HIS A 317 6.58 -15.12 0.05
CA HIS A 317 6.49 -13.79 -0.54
C HIS A 317 7.64 -12.92 -0.05
N LEU A 318 8.44 -12.42 -0.99
CA LEU A 318 9.61 -11.60 -0.72
C LEU A 318 9.56 -10.29 -1.50
N ARG A 319 9.76 -9.17 -0.80
CA ARG A 319 9.84 -7.83 -1.39
C ARG A 319 11.10 -7.11 -0.92
N LEU A 320 12.01 -6.83 -1.85
CA LEU A 320 13.24 -6.10 -1.59
C LEU A 320 13.23 -4.81 -2.42
N HIS A 321 13.27 -3.68 -1.71
CA HIS A 321 13.44 -2.35 -2.25
C HIS A 321 14.62 -1.72 -1.51
N ILE A 322 15.81 -2.20 -1.86
CA ILE A 322 17.07 -1.85 -1.20
C ILE A 322 17.98 -1.27 -2.27
N ASN A 323 18.48 -0.06 -2.05
CA ASN A 323 19.40 0.55 -3.00
C ASN A 323 20.61 -0.37 -3.27
N GLY A 324 21.01 -0.53 -4.53
CA GLY A 324 22.18 -1.33 -4.88
C GLY A 324 21.99 -2.84 -4.81
N LEU A 325 20.78 -3.40 -4.89
CA LEU A 325 20.56 -4.87 -4.90
C LEU A 325 21.41 -5.65 -5.91
N HIS A 326 21.86 -5.00 -6.99
CA HIS A 326 22.72 -5.57 -8.03
C HIS A 326 24.20 -5.70 -7.61
N SER A 327 24.62 -5.09 -6.50
CA SER A 327 26.01 -5.12 -6.01
C SER A 327 26.43 -6.52 -5.54
N VAL A 328 25.46 -7.30 -5.04
CA VAL A 328 25.65 -8.67 -4.57
C VAL A 328 25.17 -9.63 -5.64
N SER A 329 26.09 -10.43 -6.18
CA SER A 329 25.80 -11.34 -7.28
C SER A 329 24.70 -12.36 -6.93
N LEU A 330 23.79 -12.57 -7.88
CA LEU A 330 22.81 -13.66 -7.86
C LEU A 330 23.31 -14.93 -8.57
N ASP A 331 24.53 -14.91 -9.10
CA ASP A 331 25.13 -16.05 -9.77
C ASP A 331 25.72 -17.01 -8.72
N PRO A 332 25.26 -18.28 -8.64
CA PRO A 332 25.88 -19.27 -7.78
C PRO A 332 27.32 -19.52 -8.25
N GLN A 333 28.29 -19.19 -7.40
CA GLN A 333 29.69 -19.52 -7.68
C GLN A 333 29.92 -21.03 -7.48
N ASP A 334 30.96 -21.57 -8.13
CA ASP A 334 31.32 -23.00 -8.07
C ASP A 334 31.76 -23.50 -6.68
N THR A 335 31.77 -22.64 -5.66
CA THR A 335 32.12 -23.02 -4.28
C THR A 335 30.86 -23.36 -3.46
N PRO A 336 30.86 -24.47 -2.70
CA PRO A 336 29.69 -24.93 -1.92
C PRO A 336 29.12 -23.91 -0.94
N ASP A 337 29.95 -22.96 -0.48
CA ASP A 337 29.60 -21.98 0.55
C ASP A 337 29.06 -20.66 -0.02
N ALA A 338 29.27 -20.38 -1.32
CA ALA A 338 28.88 -19.14 -1.99
C ALA A 338 27.49 -19.23 -2.62
N THR A 339 26.51 -19.61 -1.81
CA THR A 339 25.10 -19.59 -2.23
C THR A 339 24.57 -18.15 -2.19
N PRO A 340 23.98 -17.64 -3.30
CA PRO A 340 23.40 -16.31 -3.33
C PRO A 340 22.31 -16.12 -2.27
N TYR A 341 22.09 -14.87 -1.85
CA TYR A 341 21.20 -14.59 -0.73
C TYR A 341 19.75 -15.05 -0.98
N LEU A 342 19.26 -15.08 -2.22
CA LEU A 342 17.90 -15.54 -2.57
C LEU A 342 17.76 -17.07 -2.69
N TRP A 343 18.86 -17.81 -2.89
CA TRP A 343 18.83 -19.25 -3.20
C TRP A 343 18.09 -20.12 -2.19
N PRO A 344 18.14 -19.87 -0.86
CA PRO A 344 17.37 -20.63 0.12
C PRO A 344 15.85 -20.71 -0.13
N LEU A 345 15.31 -19.81 -0.97
CA LEU A 345 13.90 -19.66 -1.27
C LEU A 345 13.50 -20.20 -2.64
N HIS A 346 14.45 -20.54 -3.52
CA HIS A 346 14.19 -20.87 -4.92
C HIS A 346 13.10 -21.94 -5.16
N PRO A 347 12.93 -23.01 -4.34
CA PRO A 347 11.96 -24.06 -4.66
C PRO A 347 10.52 -23.72 -4.25
N ARG A 348 10.30 -22.64 -3.47
CA ARG A 348 9.01 -22.35 -2.81
C ARG A 348 8.51 -20.92 -2.95
N LEU A 349 9.37 -20.02 -3.43
CA LEU A 349 9.02 -18.60 -3.52
C LEU A 349 7.96 -18.41 -4.60
N LYS A 350 6.79 -17.89 -4.20
CA LYS A 350 5.65 -17.60 -5.08
C LYS A 350 5.66 -16.17 -5.58
N THR A 351 6.03 -15.22 -4.72
CA THR A 351 6.09 -13.80 -5.05
C THR A 351 7.50 -13.27 -4.79
N LEU A 352 8.09 -12.63 -5.80
CA LEU A 352 9.36 -11.93 -5.69
C LEU A 352 9.22 -10.53 -6.27
N SER A 353 9.63 -9.51 -5.50
CA SER A 353 9.73 -8.13 -5.97
C SER A 353 11.13 -7.60 -5.71
N LEU A 354 11.80 -7.12 -6.75
CA LEU A 354 13.15 -6.54 -6.71
C LEU A 354 13.12 -5.18 -7.42
N LEU A 355 12.85 -4.12 -6.67
CA LEU A 355 12.59 -2.78 -7.24
C LEU A 355 13.86 -1.95 -7.46
N ASP A 356 14.98 -2.32 -6.86
CA ASP A 356 16.25 -1.60 -7.02
C ASP A 356 17.31 -2.47 -7.73
N LEU A 357 16.86 -3.50 -8.44
CA LEU A 357 17.72 -4.38 -9.24
C LEU A 357 18.01 -3.74 -10.60
N TYR A 358 18.69 -2.60 -10.57
CA TYR A 358 19.14 -1.89 -11.77
C TYR A 358 20.56 -1.39 -11.58
N ARG A 359 21.31 -1.20 -12.67
CA ARG A 359 22.59 -0.48 -12.66
C ARG A 359 22.41 0.93 -13.18
N GLU A 360 23.06 1.90 -12.53
CA GLU A 360 23.29 3.22 -13.11
C GLU A 360 24.29 3.05 -14.25
N GLY A 361 23.91 3.42 -15.48
CA GLY A 361 24.80 3.30 -16.63
C GLY A 361 25.81 4.46 -16.71
N ASP A 362 26.97 4.21 -17.31
CA ASP A 362 28.01 5.22 -17.59
C ASP A 362 27.53 6.39 -18.48
N ASN A 363 26.39 6.23 -19.16
CA ASN A 363 25.70 7.28 -19.91
C ASN A 363 24.49 7.75 -19.10
N GLU A 364 24.60 8.95 -18.55
CA GLU A 364 23.79 9.66 -17.54
C GLU A 364 22.25 9.59 -17.54
N HIS A 365 21.54 8.77 -18.31
CA HIS A 365 20.11 9.00 -18.48
C HIS A 365 19.16 7.91 -18.01
N PHE A 366 19.46 6.60 -18.02
CA PHE A 366 18.46 5.61 -17.59
C PHE A 366 19.07 4.35 -16.94
N PRO A 367 18.62 3.97 -15.74
CA PRO A 367 19.00 2.69 -15.17
C PRO A 367 18.34 1.54 -15.94
N PHE A 368 19.05 0.43 -16.08
CA PHE A 368 18.55 -0.77 -16.78
C PHE A 368 18.47 -1.97 -15.83
N ILE A 369 17.44 -2.81 -16.01
CA ILE A 369 17.40 -4.13 -15.38
C ILE A 369 18.67 -4.87 -15.77
N VAL A 370 19.31 -5.47 -14.79
CA VAL A 370 20.54 -6.22 -15.04
C VAL A 370 20.14 -7.59 -15.62
N GLU A 371 20.26 -7.73 -16.94
CA GLU A 371 19.82 -8.92 -17.71
C GLU A 371 20.35 -10.26 -17.14
N PRO A 372 21.63 -10.39 -16.73
CA PRO A 372 22.14 -11.62 -16.13
C PRO A 372 21.39 -12.04 -14.86
N GLU A 373 21.09 -11.10 -13.98
CA GLU A 373 20.42 -11.32 -12.69
C GLU A 373 18.97 -11.76 -12.92
N LEU A 374 18.28 -11.16 -13.89
CA LEU A 374 16.94 -11.60 -14.30
C LEU A 374 16.98 -13.03 -14.89
N GLN A 375 18.00 -13.35 -15.69
CA GLN A 375 18.18 -14.70 -16.23
C GLN A 375 18.40 -15.73 -15.12
N GLN A 376 19.19 -15.40 -14.09
CA GLN A 376 19.41 -16.27 -12.94
C GLN A 376 18.12 -16.55 -12.18
N ILE A 377 17.33 -15.50 -11.89
CA ILE A 377 16.02 -15.63 -11.24
C ILE A 377 15.10 -16.53 -12.05
N CYS A 378 14.94 -16.24 -13.35
CA CYS A 378 14.01 -16.97 -14.19
C CYS A 378 14.39 -18.43 -14.41
N SER A 379 15.67 -18.78 -14.26
CA SER A 379 16.17 -20.14 -14.43
C SER A 379 16.00 -21.01 -13.19
N HIS A 380 15.98 -20.42 -11.99
CA HIS A 380 16.06 -21.17 -10.73
C HIS A 380 14.79 -21.10 -9.86
N PHE A 381 13.96 -20.07 -10.04
CA PHE A 381 12.76 -19.84 -9.24
C PHE A 381 11.49 -20.30 -9.95
N SER A 382 11.43 -21.59 -10.30
CA SER A 382 10.34 -22.17 -11.10
C SER A 382 8.96 -22.12 -10.43
N ALA A 383 8.90 -21.96 -9.10
CA ALA A 383 7.67 -21.83 -8.33
C ALA A 383 7.05 -20.41 -8.36
N LEU A 384 7.71 -19.43 -8.98
CA LEU A 384 7.22 -18.05 -9.02
C LEU A 384 5.90 -17.95 -9.77
N GLU A 385 4.90 -17.43 -9.08
CA GLU A 385 3.58 -17.07 -9.59
C GLU A 385 3.47 -15.56 -9.84
N GLN A 386 4.31 -14.74 -9.18
CA GLN A 386 4.31 -13.29 -9.30
C GLN A 386 5.72 -12.70 -9.24
N LEU A 387 6.05 -11.85 -10.21
CA LEU A 387 7.34 -11.18 -10.31
C LEU A 387 7.16 -9.66 -10.42
N GLY A 388 7.90 -8.90 -9.61
CA GLY A 388 7.97 -7.44 -9.68
C GLY A 388 9.37 -6.94 -9.95
N LEU A 389 9.50 -6.11 -10.98
CA LEU A 389 10.75 -5.54 -11.46
C LEU A 389 10.59 -4.03 -11.62
N CYS A 390 11.68 -3.30 -11.39
CA CYS A 390 11.78 -1.92 -11.81
C CYS A 390 12.00 -1.83 -13.31
N PHE A 391 11.30 -0.90 -13.94
CA PHE A 391 11.31 -0.67 -15.36
C PHE A 391 11.28 0.82 -15.62
N TYR A 392 12.35 1.38 -16.18
CA TYR A 392 12.40 2.79 -16.55
C TYR A 392 11.77 2.98 -17.94
N ASP A 393 11.08 4.11 -18.16
CA ASP A 393 10.66 4.40 -19.54
C ASP A 393 11.88 4.70 -20.39
N PHE A 394 11.76 4.47 -21.68
CA PHE A 394 12.63 5.13 -22.63
C PHE A 394 11.83 6.30 -23.20
N ASP A 395 12.44 7.48 -23.31
CA ASP A 395 11.86 8.61 -24.06
C ASP A 395 11.89 8.32 -25.58
N ILE A 396 11.32 7.18 -25.96
CA ILE A 396 11.18 6.73 -27.34
C ILE A 396 9.84 7.27 -27.84
N PRO A 397 9.83 8.16 -28.85
CA PRO A 397 8.61 8.71 -29.42
C PRO A 397 7.65 7.60 -29.88
N ARG A 398 6.33 7.86 -29.86
CA ARG A 398 5.30 6.91 -30.32
C ARG A 398 5.57 6.37 -31.73
N SER A 399 6.18 7.17 -32.61
CA SER A 399 6.59 6.75 -33.96
C SER A 399 7.57 5.57 -33.97
N GLU A 400 8.19 5.26 -32.83
CA GLU A 400 9.13 4.17 -32.63
C GLU A 400 8.61 3.10 -31.66
N ALA A 401 7.28 2.99 -31.50
CA ALA A 401 6.64 1.98 -30.64
C ALA A 401 7.15 0.55 -30.88
N GLU A 402 7.48 0.20 -32.13
CA GLU A 402 8.04 -1.10 -32.50
C GLU A 402 9.43 -1.34 -31.90
N LYS A 403 10.29 -0.32 -31.92
CA LYS A 403 11.63 -0.38 -31.31
C LYS A 403 11.51 -0.51 -29.80
N ARG A 404 10.60 0.27 -29.19
CA ARG A 404 10.30 0.21 -27.75
C ARG A 404 9.85 -1.19 -27.34
N PHE A 405 8.87 -1.77 -28.05
CA PHE A 405 8.39 -3.11 -27.78
C PHE A 405 9.52 -4.14 -27.90
N SER A 406 10.26 -4.12 -29.01
CA SER A 406 11.37 -5.06 -29.25
C SER A 406 12.44 -4.98 -28.16
N TYR A 407 12.76 -3.78 -27.70
CA TYR A 407 13.74 -3.56 -26.64
C TYR A 407 13.25 -4.09 -25.28
N VAL A 408 12.02 -3.73 -24.87
CA VAL A 408 11.43 -4.20 -23.61
C VAL A 408 11.30 -5.73 -23.60
N ILE A 409 10.85 -6.33 -24.70
CA ILE A 409 10.72 -7.78 -24.83
C ILE A 409 12.07 -8.47 -24.77
N LYS A 410 13.13 -7.90 -25.34
CA LYS A 410 14.48 -8.48 -25.22
C LYS A 410 14.92 -8.58 -23.76
N ILE A 411 14.70 -7.54 -22.97
CA ILE A 411 15.01 -7.55 -21.54
C ILE A 411 14.15 -8.58 -20.80
N LEU A 412 12.86 -8.64 -21.12
CA LEU A 412 11.91 -9.53 -20.46
C LEU A 412 11.92 -10.95 -21.00
N GLU A 413 12.70 -11.26 -22.04
CA GLU A 413 12.75 -12.59 -22.67
C GLU A 413 12.96 -13.72 -21.66
N PRO A 414 13.83 -13.60 -20.63
CA PRO A 414 14.05 -14.67 -19.66
C PRO A 414 12.78 -15.12 -18.90
N ILE A 415 11.74 -14.28 -18.78
CA ILE A 415 10.52 -14.65 -18.05
C ILE A 415 9.80 -15.84 -18.68
N GLU A 416 10.09 -16.17 -19.94
CA GLU A 416 9.56 -17.37 -20.61
C GLU A 416 9.89 -18.68 -19.88
N ARG A 417 10.93 -18.67 -19.04
CA ARG A 417 11.33 -19.82 -18.21
C ARG A 417 10.44 -20.00 -16.99
N LEU A 418 9.72 -18.95 -16.56
CA LEU A 418 8.80 -18.98 -15.42
C LEU A 418 7.42 -19.49 -15.83
N LYS A 419 7.27 -20.83 -15.92
CA LYS A 419 6.04 -21.47 -16.41
C LYS A 419 4.82 -21.25 -15.50
N ASN A 420 5.02 -20.95 -14.23
CA ASN A 420 3.97 -20.70 -13.25
C ASN A 420 3.59 -19.22 -13.11
N LEU A 421 4.26 -18.31 -13.83
CA LEU A 421 4.06 -16.87 -13.69
C LEU A 421 2.64 -16.47 -14.11
N LYS A 422 1.86 -15.93 -13.17
CA LYS A 422 0.49 -15.41 -13.36
C LYS A 422 0.44 -13.89 -13.45
N ILE A 423 1.28 -13.20 -12.67
CA ILE A 423 1.27 -11.74 -12.54
C ILE A 423 2.68 -11.17 -12.74
N LEU A 424 2.83 -10.27 -13.71
CA LEU A 424 4.06 -9.47 -13.88
C LEU A 424 3.79 -8.02 -13.47
N HIS A 425 4.63 -7.48 -12.58
CA HIS A 425 4.65 -6.08 -12.21
C HIS A 425 5.89 -5.39 -12.80
N LEU A 426 5.65 -4.39 -13.64
CA LEU A 426 6.65 -3.45 -14.13
C LEU A 426 6.46 -2.15 -13.38
N TYR A 427 7.18 -2.02 -12.27
CA TYR A 427 7.21 -0.79 -11.48
C TYR A 427 7.98 0.27 -12.25
N GLN A 428 7.43 1.47 -12.37
CA GLN A 428 8.07 2.53 -13.11
C GLN A 428 8.05 3.81 -12.30
N ASP A 429 9.18 4.15 -11.71
CA ASP A 429 9.36 5.43 -11.02
C ASP A 429 9.47 6.55 -12.07
N ARG A 430 8.40 7.33 -12.24
CA ARG A 430 8.38 8.46 -13.17
C ARG A 430 8.46 9.77 -12.41
N VAL A 431 9.68 10.17 -12.09
CA VAL A 431 10.00 11.58 -11.82
C VAL A 431 10.88 12.06 -12.96
N ARG A 432 10.26 12.64 -13.99
CA ARG A 432 10.99 13.29 -15.08
C ARG A 432 10.47 14.69 -15.27
N THR A 433 11.37 15.64 -15.43
CA THR A 433 11.08 16.94 -16.05
C THR A 433 10.97 16.74 -17.58
N VAL A 434 9.75 16.66 -18.11
CA VAL A 434 9.50 16.52 -19.56
C VAL A 434 9.10 17.88 -20.14
N ARG A 435 9.63 18.20 -21.34
CA ARG A 435 9.21 19.36 -22.16
C ARG A 435 8.88 18.92 -23.60
N PRO A 436 7.64 19.08 -24.09
CA PRO A 436 6.40 19.39 -23.35
C PRO A 436 5.83 18.14 -22.64
N PRO A 437 5.00 18.30 -21.59
CA PRO A 437 4.37 17.18 -20.91
C PRO A 437 3.47 16.37 -21.86
N THR A 438 3.60 15.04 -21.85
CA THR A 438 2.72 14.16 -22.63
C THR A 438 1.35 14.09 -21.94
N PRO A 439 0.21 14.30 -22.64
CA PRO A 439 -1.10 14.20 -21.98
C PRO A 439 -1.36 12.77 -21.50
N GLN A 440 -1.85 12.59 -20.27
CA GLN A 440 -2.07 11.28 -19.62
C GLN A 440 -2.88 10.27 -20.46
N VAL A 441 -3.83 10.75 -21.27
CA VAL A 441 -4.63 9.92 -22.18
C VAL A 441 -3.71 9.14 -23.14
N HIS A 442 -2.65 9.78 -23.65
CA HIS A 442 -1.70 9.16 -24.57
C HIS A 442 -0.83 8.10 -23.89
N ILE A 443 -0.47 8.29 -22.62
CA ILE A 443 0.30 7.30 -21.84
C ILE A 443 -0.51 6.03 -21.64
N CYS A 444 -1.81 6.17 -21.32
CA CYS A 444 -2.71 5.03 -21.18
C CYS A 444 -2.86 4.23 -22.47
N GLU A 445 -2.98 4.91 -23.62
CA GLU A 445 -3.05 4.24 -24.92
C GLU A 445 -1.79 3.45 -25.24
N ILE A 446 -0.61 4.03 -24.97
CA ILE A 446 0.69 3.36 -25.18
C ILE A 446 0.79 2.09 -24.31
N HIS A 447 0.43 2.18 -23.02
CA HIS A 447 0.44 1.02 -22.12
C HIS A 447 -0.57 -0.05 -22.53
N GLN A 448 -1.75 0.35 -23.02
CA GLN A 448 -2.79 -0.55 -23.51
C GLN A 448 -2.35 -1.30 -24.79
N GLU A 449 -1.72 -0.59 -25.74
CA GLU A 449 -1.15 -1.17 -26.95
C GLU A 449 -0.02 -2.15 -26.59
N PHE A 450 0.89 -1.73 -25.72
CA PHE A 450 1.95 -2.59 -25.21
C PHE A 450 1.39 -3.85 -24.55
N ALA A 451 0.45 -3.72 -23.62
CA ALA A 451 -0.12 -4.84 -22.87
C ALA A 451 -0.75 -5.88 -23.82
N THR A 452 -1.44 -5.41 -24.87
CA THR A 452 -2.02 -6.28 -25.89
C THR A 452 -0.95 -7.08 -26.63
N ARG A 453 0.09 -6.40 -27.13
CA ARG A 453 1.20 -7.06 -27.85
C ARG A 453 2.02 -7.97 -26.94
N PHE A 454 2.20 -7.58 -25.69
CA PHE A 454 2.89 -8.36 -24.68
C PHE A 454 2.15 -9.66 -24.39
N PHE A 455 0.84 -9.63 -24.21
CA PHE A 455 0.06 -10.87 -24.03
C PHE A 455 0.06 -11.75 -25.27
N GLN A 456 0.09 -11.19 -26.48
CA GLN A 456 0.26 -11.96 -27.73
C GLN A 456 1.61 -12.68 -27.75
N TRP A 457 2.71 -11.98 -27.42
CA TRP A 457 4.04 -12.58 -27.32
C TRP A 457 4.11 -13.66 -26.22
N ALA A 458 3.54 -13.36 -25.05
CA ALA A 458 3.61 -14.24 -23.87
C ALA A 458 2.70 -15.46 -23.99
N HIS A 459 1.62 -15.43 -24.79
CA HIS A 459 0.59 -16.47 -24.79
C HIS A 459 1.14 -17.89 -24.96
N HIS A 460 2.15 -18.09 -25.82
CA HIS A 460 2.76 -19.40 -26.04
C HIS A 460 4.00 -19.65 -25.16
N ARG A 461 4.61 -18.60 -24.61
CA ARG A 461 5.87 -18.66 -23.85
C ARG A 461 5.62 -18.79 -22.34
N CYS A 462 4.67 -18.02 -21.83
CA CYS A 462 4.16 -17.99 -20.46
C CYS A 462 2.62 -18.14 -20.48
N PRO A 463 2.09 -19.34 -20.67
CA PRO A 463 0.65 -19.53 -20.89
C PRO A 463 -0.21 -19.10 -19.71
N LEU A 464 0.29 -19.29 -18.48
CA LEU A 464 -0.39 -18.92 -17.22
C LEU A 464 -0.32 -17.43 -16.90
N LEU A 465 0.42 -16.63 -17.67
CA LEU A 465 0.47 -15.20 -17.46
C LEU A 465 -0.85 -14.57 -17.86
N GLU A 466 -1.55 -14.01 -16.87
CA GLU A 466 -2.89 -13.45 -17.00
C GLU A 466 -2.92 -11.95 -16.71
N VAL A 467 -2.00 -11.45 -15.90
CA VAL A 467 -2.02 -10.07 -15.41
C VAL A 467 -0.70 -9.36 -15.68
N LEU A 468 -0.80 -8.15 -16.25
CA LEU A 468 0.29 -7.20 -16.35
C LEU A 468 -0.08 -5.95 -15.54
N ILE A 469 0.78 -5.57 -14.60
CA ILE A 469 0.65 -4.34 -13.83
C ILE A 469 1.81 -3.43 -14.21
N TRP A 470 1.50 -2.25 -14.73
CA TRP A 470 2.51 -1.28 -15.19
C TRP A 470 2.37 0.02 -14.39
N GLY A 471 3.47 0.55 -13.88
CA GLY A 471 3.53 1.87 -13.23
C GLY A 471 3.57 1.79 -11.71
N THR A 472 3.61 2.96 -11.07
CA THR A 472 3.65 3.09 -9.61
C THR A 472 2.24 3.08 -9.02
N TYR A 473 2.04 2.25 -8.00
CA TYR A 473 0.87 2.36 -7.12
C TYR A 473 1.16 3.48 -6.13
N GLU A 474 0.96 4.72 -6.54
CA GLU A 474 1.01 5.85 -5.62
C GLU A 474 -0.20 6.75 -5.77
N GLU A 475 -0.78 7.04 -4.60
CA GLU A 475 -1.77 8.09 -4.44
C GLU A 475 -1.10 9.44 -4.14
N ASN A 476 0.14 9.53 -3.61
CA ASN A 476 0.70 10.84 -3.23
C ASN A 476 2.25 10.94 -3.19
N PHE A 477 2.82 11.46 -4.29
CA PHE A 477 4.25 11.77 -4.49
C PHE A 477 4.60 13.26 -4.29
N HIS A 478 3.76 14.04 -3.60
CA HIS A 478 3.90 15.51 -3.61
C HIS A 478 5.21 16.04 -2.97
N GLN A 479 5.92 15.26 -2.14
CA GLN A 479 7.14 15.70 -1.46
C GLN A 479 8.44 15.43 -2.25
N GLU A 480 8.60 14.25 -2.84
CA GLU A 480 9.83 13.90 -3.59
C GLU A 480 9.89 14.63 -4.95
N ALA A 481 8.75 14.85 -5.61
CA ALA A 481 8.67 15.73 -6.80
C ALA A 481 9.01 17.18 -6.46
N TRP A 482 8.73 17.64 -5.23
CA TRP A 482 9.08 18.98 -4.76
C TRP A 482 10.59 19.14 -4.63
N GLN A 483 11.30 18.14 -4.09
CA GLN A 483 12.76 18.14 -4.03
C GLN A 483 13.39 18.11 -5.42
N VAL A 484 12.89 17.27 -6.33
CA VAL A 484 13.39 17.25 -7.72
C VAL A 484 13.11 18.56 -8.48
N THR A 485 11.98 19.23 -8.20
CA THR A 485 11.73 20.58 -8.77
C THR A 485 12.53 21.69 -8.09
N GLU A 486 12.80 21.61 -6.78
CA GLU A 486 13.64 22.59 -6.07
C GLU A 486 15.12 22.48 -6.44
N ASP A 487 15.65 21.25 -6.55
CA ASP A 487 17.03 21.01 -7.00
C ASP A 487 17.19 21.46 -8.47
N ALA A 488 16.16 21.28 -9.31
CA ALA A 488 16.14 21.83 -10.67
C ALA A 488 16.01 23.37 -10.72
N LYS A 489 15.34 23.99 -9.72
CA LYS A 489 15.23 25.45 -9.58
C LYS A 489 16.52 26.10 -9.06
N GLN A 490 17.41 25.37 -8.40
CA GLN A 490 18.70 25.89 -7.91
C GLN A 490 19.70 26.25 -9.02
N GLY A 491 19.32 26.24 -10.31
CA GLY A 491 20.22 26.70 -11.37
C GLY A 491 19.67 27.02 -12.77
N ARG A 492 18.38 26.81 -13.10
CA ARG A 492 17.85 27.11 -14.46
C ARG A 492 16.37 27.57 -14.47
N ASP A 493 16.01 28.27 -15.55
CA ASP A 493 14.64 28.74 -15.85
C ASP A 493 13.73 27.52 -16.15
N THR A 494 12.86 27.19 -15.19
CA THR A 494 12.08 25.94 -15.14
C THR A 494 10.58 26.13 -15.43
N SER A 495 10.18 27.29 -15.96
CA SER A 495 8.78 27.64 -16.25
C SER A 495 8.04 26.68 -17.20
N GLU A 496 8.74 25.78 -17.90
CA GLU A 496 8.17 24.77 -18.81
C GLU A 496 8.38 23.30 -18.36
N CYS A 497 9.05 23.03 -17.25
CA CYS A 497 9.31 21.65 -16.80
C CYS A 497 8.05 21.03 -16.15
N GLY A 498 7.46 20.01 -16.77
CA GLY A 498 6.38 19.20 -16.16
C GLY A 498 6.92 17.90 -15.56
N VAL A 499 6.37 17.45 -14.43
CA VAL A 499 6.61 16.10 -13.90
C VAL A 499 5.63 15.12 -14.57
N ASP A 500 6.11 14.26 -15.47
CA ASP A 500 5.26 13.28 -16.16
C ASP A 500 5.08 12.02 -15.31
N ARG A 501 3.84 11.55 -15.11
CA ARG A 501 3.47 10.42 -14.23
C ARG A 501 2.82 9.30 -15.03
N ALA A 502 3.19 8.05 -14.75
CA ALA A 502 2.46 6.86 -15.19
C ALA A 502 1.67 6.27 -14.00
N PRO A 503 0.39 6.62 -13.82
CA PRO A 503 -0.42 5.99 -12.78
C PRO A 503 -0.46 4.48 -13.03
N GLN A 504 -0.46 3.67 -11.96
CA GLN A 504 -0.56 2.22 -12.10
C GLN A 504 -1.75 1.83 -12.98
N GLN A 505 -1.45 1.02 -13.99
CA GLN A 505 -2.42 0.41 -14.88
C GLN A 505 -2.37 -1.09 -14.70
N CYS A 506 -3.55 -1.67 -14.57
CA CYS A 506 -3.73 -3.10 -14.34
C CYS A 506 -4.43 -3.67 -15.57
N PHE A 507 -3.81 -4.64 -16.23
CA PHE A 507 -4.31 -5.25 -17.45
C PHE A 507 -4.49 -6.75 -17.26
N VAL A 508 -5.62 -7.27 -17.71
CA VAL A 508 -5.92 -8.71 -17.74
C VAL A 508 -5.99 -9.19 -19.18
N LYS A 509 -5.38 -10.35 -19.44
CA LYS A 509 -5.38 -11.04 -20.73
C LYS A 509 -6.80 -11.39 -21.17
N LYS A 510 -7.16 -11.03 -22.40
CA LYS A 510 -8.46 -11.37 -23.00
C LYS A 510 -8.29 -12.43 -24.09
N LEU A 511 -8.96 -13.55 -23.91
CA LEU A 511 -9.02 -14.64 -24.88
C LEU A 511 -10.33 -14.61 -25.66
N VAL A 512 -10.30 -15.03 -26.92
CA VAL A 512 -11.46 -15.39 -27.72
C VAL A 512 -11.24 -16.79 -28.23
N GLU A 513 -12.23 -17.66 -28.02
CA GLU A 513 -12.26 -18.99 -28.62
C GLU A 513 -12.68 -18.87 -30.08
N LEU A 514 -11.87 -19.48 -30.95
CA LEU A 514 -12.15 -19.62 -32.37
C LEU A 514 -13.02 -20.86 -32.62
N GLU A 515 -13.67 -20.91 -33.78
CA GLU A 515 -14.58 -22.00 -34.16
C GLU A 515 -13.89 -23.38 -34.21
N ASP A 516 -12.57 -23.41 -34.35
CA ASP A 516 -11.75 -24.64 -34.32
C ASP A 516 -11.36 -25.09 -32.91
N GLY A 517 -11.83 -24.39 -31.86
CA GLY A 517 -11.53 -24.66 -30.45
C GLY A 517 -10.19 -24.10 -29.97
N THR A 518 -9.44 -23.40 -30.82
CA THR A 518 -8.20 -22.72 -30.41
C THR A 518 -8.51 -21.37 -29.78
N SER A 519 -7.66 -20.92 -28.84
CA SER A 519 -7.81 -19.60 -28.21
C SER A 519 -6.83 -18.59 -28.83
N GLN A 520 -7.33 -17.41 -29.17
CA GLN A 520 -6.51 -16.29 -29.61
C GLN A 520 -6.58 -15.13 -28.61
N ILE A 521 -5.49 -14.37 -28.48
CA ILE A 521 -5.47 -13.13 -27.71
C ILE A 521 -6.23 -12.04 -28.46
N ALA A 522 -7.41 -11.70 -27.95
CA ALA A 522 -8.24 -10.61 -28.48
C ALA A 522 -7.81 -9.23 -27.98
N GLY A 523 -6.99 -9.17 -26.91
CA GLY A 523 -6.43 -7.93 -26.40
C GLY A 523 -6.11 -7.99 -24.92
N ALA A 524 -5.83 -6.81 -24.34
CA ALA A 524 -5.78 -6.59 -22.90
C ALA A 524 -7.03 -5.85 -22.42
N SER A 525 -7.58 -6.22 -21.26
CA SER A 525 -8.67 -5.47 -20.61
C SER A 525 -8.12 -4.73 -19.41
N ARG A 526 -8.32 -3.40 -19.35
CA ARG A 526 -7.98 -2.62 -18.16
C ARG A 526 -8.94 -2.97 -17.02
N VAL A 527 -8.39 -3.26 -15.84
CA VAL A 527 -9.16 -3.60 -14.65
C VAL A 527 -8.69 -2.80 -13.45
N THR A 528 -9.48 -2.83 -12.38
CA THR A 528 -9.08 -2.31 -11.07
C THR A 528 -8.23 -3.31 -10.32
N ARG A 529 -7.38 -2.80 -9.43
CA ARG A 529 -6.56 -3.63 -8.55
C ARG A 529 -7.39 -4.52 -7.61
N SER A 530 -8.55 -4.06 -7.16
CA SER A 530 -9.50 -4.86 -6.35
C SER A 530 -9.92 -6.13 -7.07
N ARG A 531 -10.34 -6.01 -8.33
CA ARG A 531 -10.70 -7.15 -9.19
C ARG A 531 -9.58 -8.19 -9.27
N ILE A 532 -8.33 -7.79 -9.43
CA ILE A 532 -7.21 -8.75 -9.44
C ILE A 532 -7.09 -9.46 -8.09
N ARG A 533 -7.40 -8.80 -6.95
CA ARG A 533 -7.34 -9.46 -5.63
C ARG A 533 -8.44 -10.50 -5.48
N ASP A 534 -9.59 -10.28 -6.11
CA ASP A 534 -10.71 -11.21 -6.11
C ASP A 534 -10.44 -12.40 -7.03
N ASP A 535 -9.81 -12.15 -8.18
CA ASP A 535 -9.46 -13.17 -9.18
C ASP A 535 -8.25 -14.03 -8.73
N PHE A 536 -7.34 -13.47 -7.92
CA PHE A 536 -6.12 -14.13 -7.41
C PHE A 536 -5.94 -13.92 -5.89
N PRO A 537 -6.86 -14.43 -5.05
CA PRO A 537 -6.85 -14.17 -3.60
C PRO A 537 -5.64 -14.80 -2.87
N GLU A 538 -4.99 -15.80 -3.48
CA GLU A 538 -3.78 -16.44 -2.98
C GLU A 538 -2.51 -15.62 -3.24
N LEU A 539 -2.55 -14.65 -4.15
CA LEU A 539 -1.42 -13.81 -4.50
C LEU A 539 -1.54 -12.42 -3.85
N GLN A 540 -0.48 -12.00 -3.18
CA GLN A 540 -0.42 -10.64 -2.65
C GLN A 540 -0.02 -9.69 -3.77
N ILE A 541 -1.01 -9.02 -4.37
CA ILE A 541 -0.70 -7.95 -5.33
C ILE A 541 0.27 -6.97 -4.67
N LEU A 542 1.45 -6.80 -5.26
CA LEU A 542 2.55 -5.99 -4.71
C LEU A 542 2.10 -4.54 -4.55
N SER A 543 1.97 -4.06 -3.31
CA SER A 543 1.82 -2.63 -2.99
C SER A 543 3.16 -2.11 -2.47
N TYR A 544 3.55 -0.92 -2.94
CA TYR A 544 4.88 -0.33 -2.75
C TYR A 544 4.85 0.77 -1.68
N GLU A 545 4.10 0.52 -0.60
CA GLU A 545 3.80 1.50 0.45
C GLU A 545 5.00 1.80 1.37
N THR A 546 5.19 3.07 1.76
CA THR A 546 6.06 3.53 2.86
C THR A 546 5.19 3.98 4.03
N GLY A 547 5.76 4.18 5.20
CA GLY A 547 5.12 4.81 6.34
C GLY A 547 4.63 6.22 6.06
N ARG A 548 5.37 7.06 5.31
CA ARG A 548 4.83 8.35 4.82
C ARG A 548 3.61 8.13 3.92
N HIS A 549 3.66 7.14 3.02
CA HIS A 549 2.51 6.76 2.20
C HIS A 549 1.39 6.10 3.01
N ILE A 550 1.61 5.60 4.22
CA ILE A 550 0.54 5.08 5.07
C ILE A 550 -0.24 6.24 5.68
N GLU A 551 0.41 7.33 6.10
CA GLU A 551 -0.31 8.52 6.55
C GLU A 551 -1.20 9.08 5.44
N THR A 552 -0.68 9.14 4.21
CA THR A 552 -1.41 9.66 3.06
C THR A 552 -2.40 8.66 2.46
N ARG A 553 -2.06 7.38 2.33
CA ARG A 553 -3.01 6.31 1.94
C ARG A 553 -4.13 6.19 2.95
N LEU A 554 -3.86 6.32 4.26
CA LEU A 554 -4.92 6.31 5.26
C LEU A 554 -5.87 7.51 5.07
N ALA A 555 -5.41 8.60 4.46
CA ALA A 555 -6.24 9.71 4.05
C ALA A 555 -6.95 9.48 2.70
N ASP A 556 -6.27 8.93 1.68
CA ASP A 556 -6.81 8.68 0.35
C ASP A 556 -7.78 7.51 0.30
N GLU A 557 -7.44 6.38 0.94
CA GLU A 557 -8.36 5.28 1.18
C GLU A 557 -9.58 5.80 1.91
N ALA A 558 -9.45 6.81 2.76
CA ALA A 558 -10.61 7.33 3.43
C ALA A 558 -11.49 8.14 2.45
N VAL A 559 -10.93 8.89 1.50
CA VAL A 559 -11.71 9.66 0.50
C VAL A 559 -12.38 8.79 -0.58
N ARG A 560 -11.91 7.55 -0.80
CA ARG A 560 -12.50 6.55 -1.72
C ARG A 560 -13.42 5.55 -1.02
#